data_AF-A0A8C2M2U9-F1
#
_entry.id   AF-A0A8C2M2U9-F1
#
_cell.length_a   1.000
_cell.length_b   1.000
_cell.length_c   1.000
_cell.angle_alpha   90.00
_cell.angle_beta   90.00
_cell.angle_gamma   90.00
#
_symmetry.space_group_name_H-M   'P 1'
#
loop_
_entity.id
_entity.type
_entity.pdbx_description
1 polymer ?
#
loop_
_entity_poly.entity_id
_entity_poly.type
_entity_poly.pdbx_seq_one_letter_code
_entity_poly.pdbx_strand_id
1 'polypeptide(L)'
;MPRVKAAQAGRQGPAKRRLAEQFAAGEIITDMSKKEWKLGLPIGQGGFGCIYLADTNSSKPVGSDAPCVVKVEPSDNGPLFTELKFYQRAAKPEQIQKWIHTHKLKYLGVPKYWGSGLHDKNGKSYRFMIMDRFGSDLQKIYEANARRFSRKTVLQLSLRILDILEYIHEHEYVHGDIKASNLLLSYKNPDQVYLVDYGLAYRYCPDGVHKEYKEDPKRCHDGTLEFTSIDAHNGVAPSRRGDLEILGYCMIQWLSGCLPWEDNLKDPNYVRDSKIRYRDNVAALMEKCFPEKNKPGEIAKYMETVKLLDYTEKPVYQDLRDILSQGLKAIGSKDDGKLDFSAVENGSMETEPASKKRKKEAEDSTVCGVEDMECSDTPVGYAIQTRSEESQGAMHGSMSQPEASCSSSDNSRRQQHSELQQAIPSLDHRESSAKSRPQGKQS
;
A
#
# COMPACT_ATOMS: atom_id res chain seq x y z
N MET A 1 22.56 -23.92 -44.13
CA MET A 1 22.76 -24.15 -42.68
C MET A 1 23.14 -22.83 -42.03
N PRO A 2 22.28 -22.19 -41.22
CA PRO A 2 22.64 -20.97 -40.52
C PRO A 2 23.48 -21.30 -39.26
N ARG A 3 24.54 -20.53 -39.02
CA ARG A 3 25.43 -20.65 -37.86
C ARG A 3 24.64 -20.46 -36.55
N VAL A 4 24.75 -21.45 -35.66
CA VAL A 4 24.27 -21.39 -34.28
C VAL A 4 25.03 -20.29 -33.54
N LYS A 5 24.32 -19.27 -33.03
CA LYS A 5 24.89 -18.26 -32.13
C LYS A 5 25.18 -18.91 -30.78
N ALA A 6 26.41 -18.77 -30.30
CA ALA A 6 26.81 -19.19 -28.97
C ALA A 6 25.97 -18.48 -27.89
N ALA A 7 25.49 -19.25 -26.92
CA ALA A 7 24.73 -18.75 -25.78
C ALA A 7 25.58 -17.76 -24.96
N GLN A 8 25.10 -16.52 -24.84
CA GLN A 8 25.66 -15.58 -23.88
C GLN A 8 25.37 -16.10 -22.47
N ALA A 9 26.42 -16.22 -21.66
CA ALA A 9 26.31 -16.50 -20.23
C ALA A 9 25.33 -15.49 -19.60
N GLY A 10 24.24 -16.01 -19.04
CA GLY A 10 23.20 -15.21 -18.41
C GLY A 10 23.82 -14.30 -17.33
N ARG A 11 23.50 -13.01 -17.40
CA ARG A 11 23.69 -12.10 -16.26
C ARG A 11 23.03 -12.75 -15.05
N GLN A 12 23.82 -13.00 -14.00
CA GLN A 12 23.26 -13.39 -12.70
C GLN A 12 22.22 -12.33 -12.32
N GLY A 13 20.96 -12.75 -12.19
CA GLY A 13 19.94 -11.91 -11.59
C GLY A 13 20.36 -11.49 -10.18
N PRO A 14 19.77 -10.42 -9.63
CA PRO A 14 20.06 -10.00 -8.26
C PRO A 14 19.94 -11.21 -7.33
N ALA A 15 20.89 -11.35 -6.40
CA ALA A 15 20.87 -12.44 -5.42
C ALA A 15 19.47 -12.56 -4.80
N LYS A 16 18.92 -13.78 -4.74
CA LYS A 16 17.63 -14.04 -4.09
C LYS A 16 17.68 -13.42 -2.69
N ARG A 17 16.87 -12.37 -2.46
CA ARG A 17 16.82 -11.65 -1.19
C ARG A 17 16.39 -12.63 -0.11
N ARG A 18 17.08 -12.60 1.03
CA ARG A 18 16.82 -13.54 2.13
C ARG A 18 15.57 -13.08 2.88
N LEU A 19 14.61 -13.98 3.07
CA LEU A 19 13.48 -13.75 3.96
C LEU A 19 13.98 -13.58 5.40
N ALA A 20 13.33 -12.71 6.18
CA ALA A 20 13.65 -12.55 7.59
C ALA A 20 13.42 -13.86 8.36
N GLU A 21 14.34 -14.23 9.25
CA GLU A 21 14.07 -15.30 10.22
C GLU A 21 12.93 -14.88 11.13
N GLN A 22 12.08 -15.83 11.53
CA GLN A 22 10.96 -15.50 12.39
C GLN A 22 11.42 -15.23 13.84
N PHE A 23 10.89 -14.17 14.43
CA PHE A 23 11.04 -13.88 15.86
C PHE A 23 10.06 -14.68 16.70
N ALA A 24 10.48 -15.05 17.92
CA ALA A 24 9.63 -15.83 18.80
C ALA A 24 8.61 -14.91 19.48
N ALA A 25 7.40 -15.40 19.70
CA ALA A 25 6.42 -14.67 20.51
C ALA A 25 6.98 -14.50 21.95
N GLY A 26 6.86 -13.30 22.49
CA GLY A 26 7.42 -12.89 23.78
C GLY A 26 8.83 -12.32 23.72
N GLU A 27 9.51 -12.38 22.57
CA GLU A 27 10.81 -11.73 22.36
C GLU A 27 10.69 -10.21 22.58
N ILE A 28 11.68 -9.62 23.26
CA ILE A 28 11.69 -8.19 23.58
C ILE A 28 12.73 -7.51 22.69
N ILE A 29 12.32 -6.45 22.02
CA ILE A 29 13.18 -5.60 21.21
C ILE A 29 13.21 -4.19 21.78
N THR A 30 14.38 -3.54 21.71
CA THR A 30 14.56 -2.18 22.25
C THR A 30 14.79 -1.20 21.11
N ASP A 31 13.97 -0.15 21.04
CA ASP A 31 14.10 0.87 20.01
C ASP A 31 15.24 1.86 20.30
N MET A 32 15.56 2.73 19.33
CA MET A 32 16.61 3.74 19.48
C MET A 32 16.34 4.76 20.60
N SER A 33 15.11 4.88 21.08
CA SER A 33 14.72 5.72 22.21
C SER A 33 14.77 4.98 23.54
N LYS A 34 15.35 3.76 23.56
CA LYS A 34 15.44 2.85 24.72
C LYS A 34 14.08 2.38 25.23
N LYS A 35 13.02 2.47 24.42
CA LYS A 35 11.72 1.89 24.77
C LYS A 35 11.70 0.42 24.35
N GLU A 36 11.27 -0.42 25.28
CA GLU A 36 11.14 -1.86 25.08
C GLU A 36 9.75 -2.22 24.55
N TRP A 37 9.74 -3.08 23.53
CA TRP A 37 8.55 -3.59 22.87
C TRP A 37 8.58 -5.11 22.93
N LYS A 38 7.48 -5.72 23.37
CA LYS A 38 7.31 -7.17 23.37
C LYS A 38 6.62 -7.60 22.08
N LEU A 39 7.11 -8.67 21.48
CA LEU A 39 6.55 -9.26 20.27
C LEU A 39 5.45 -10.28 20.58
N GLY A 40 4.41 -10.29 19.77
CA GLY A 40 3.35 -11.29 19.77
C GLY A 40 3.46 -12.25 18.59
N LEU A 41 2.32 -12.85 18.24
CA LEU A 41 2.24 -13.75 17.09
C LEU A 41 2.48 -13.00 15.76
N PRO A 42 3.05 -13.67 14.74
CA PRO A 42 3.10 -13.14 13.39
C PRO A 42 1.69 -13.01 12.83
N ILE A 43 1.43 -11.91 12.11
CA ILE A 43 0.12 -11.64 11.47
C ILE A 43 0.21 -11.46 9.96
N GLY A 44 1.43 -11.36 9.42
CA GLY A 44 1.67 -11.26 8.00
C GLY A 44 3.12 -11.51 7.66
N GLN A 45 3.36 -12.16 6.53
CA GLN A 45 4.69 -12.34 5.96
C GLN A 45 4.61 -11.90 4.49
N GLY A 46 5.26 -10.78 4.17
CA GLY A 46 5.33 -10.25 2.81
C GLY A 46 6.61 -10.69 2.10
N GLY A 47 6.80 -10.22 0.86
CA GLY A 47 8.01 -10.50 0.08
C GLY A 47 9.30 -9.92 0.67
N PHE A 48 9.20 -8.94 1.57
CA PHE A 48 10.34 -8.17 2.08
C PHE A 48 10.57 -8.32 3.60
N GLY A 49 9.59 -8.83 4.35
CA GLY A 49 9.66 -8.85 5.81
C GLY A 49 8.52 -9.59 6.50
N CYS A 50 8.61 -9.65 7.82
CA CYS A 50 7.62 -10.24 8.71
C CYS A 50 6.96 -9.14 9.56
N ILE A 51 5.65 -9.25 9.76
CA ILE A 51 4.86 -8.36 10.62
C ILE A 51 4.36 -9.15 11.82
N TYR A 52 4.64 -8.64 13.02
CA TYR A 52 4.20 -9.23 14.28
C TYR A 52 3.30 -8.25 15.03
N LEU A 53 2.41 -8.79 15.86
CA LEU A 53 1.78 -8.00 16.92
C LEU A 53 2.85 -7.45 17.86
N ALA A 54 2.64 -6.24 18.38
CA ALA A 54 3.56 -5.62 19.31
C ALA A 54 2.80 -4.82 20.37
N ASP A 55 3.35 -4.81 21.59
CA ASP A 55 2.91 -3.93 22.67
C ASP A 55 4.11 -3.45 23.48
N THR A 56 3.91 -2.41 24.29
CA THR A 56 4.92 -1.96 25.25
C THR A 56 5.26 -3.10 26.21
N ASN A 57 6.54 -3.27 26.54
CA ASN A 57 6.97 -4.36 27.41
C ASN A 57 6.21 -4.32 28.76
N SER A 58 5.66 -5.47 29.15
CA SER A 58 4.91 -5.67 30.39
C SER A 58 5.03 -7.12 30.83
N SER A 59 4.45 -7.51 31.97
CA SER A 59 4.42 -8.92 32.39
C SER A 59 3.48 -9.79 31.54
N LYS A 60 2.49 -9.19 30.87
CA LYS A 60 1.49 -9.93 30.09
C LYS A 60 2.04 -10.38 28.73
N PRO A 61 1.58 -11.51 28.18
CA PRO A 61 1.82 -11.85 26.78
C PRO A 61 1.08 -10.87 25.86
N VAL A 62 1.59 -10.69 24.65
CA VAL A 62 0.95 -9.83 23.64
C VAL A 62 -0.26 -10.55 23.06
N GLY A 63 -1.45 -10.01 23.33
CA GLY A 63 -2.73 -10.58 22.91
C GLY A 63 -3.10 -10.27 21.46
N SER A 64 -4.19 -10.89 21.00
CA SER A 64 -4.78 -10.67 19.67
C SER A 64 -5.41 -9.28 19.51
N ASP A 65 -5.44 -8.46 20.55
CA ASP A 65 -5.95 -7.08 20.62
C ASP A 65 -4.82 -6.03 20.69
N ALA A 66 -3.55 -6.46 20.58
CA ALA A 66 -2.38 -5.59 20.63
C ALA A 66 -2.53 -4.34 19.74
N PRO A 67 -2.17 -3.14 20.24
CA PRO A 67 -2.46 -1.88 19.57
C PRO A 67 -1.48 -1.55 18.44
N CYS A 68 -0.28 -2.15 18.45
CA CYS A 68 0.79 -1.89 17.51
C CYS A 68 1.17 -3.15 16.75
N VAL A 69 1.91 -2.94 15.67
CA VAL A 69 2.63 -3.99 14.97
C VAL A 69 4.10 -3.61 14.87
N VAL A 70 4.97 -4.61 14.77
CA VAL A 70 6.34 -4.42 14.32
C VAL A 70 6.50 -4.98 12.92
N LYS A 71 7.09 -4.19 12.03
CA LYS A 71 7.58 -4.66 10.73
C LYS A 71 9.08 -4.90 10.84
N VAL A 72 9.53 -6.08 10.43
CA VAL A 72 10.93 -6.52 10.53
C VAL A 72 11.43 -6.92 9.14
N GLU A 73 12.58 -6.37 8.75
CA GLU A 73 13.31 -6.75 7.53
C GLU A 73 14.80 -6.91 7.82
N PRO A 74 15.55 -7.72 7.03
CA PRO A 74 17.01 -7.72 7.09
C PRO A 74 17.57 -6.29 6.96
N SER A 75 18.61 -5.95 7.73
CA SER A 75 19.12 -4.58 7.81
C SER A 75 19.65 -4.03 6.48
N ASP A 76 20.07 -4.94 5.59
CA ASP A 76 20.58 -4.70 4.23
C ASP A 76 19.46 -4.54 3.18
N ASN A 77 18.20 -4.79 3.56
CA ASN A 77 17.07 -4.60 2.66
C ASN A 77 16.71 -3.12 2.52
N GLY A 78 16.52 -2.67 1.28
CA GLY A 78 16.30 -1.26 0.92
C GLY A 78 14.90 -0.69 1.21
N PRO A 79 13.79 -1.40 0.95
CA PRO A 79 12.44 -0.83 1.06
C PRO A 79 12.07 -0.31 2.46
N LEU A 80 12.32 -1.08 3.53
CA LEU A 80 12.05 -0.61 4.89
C LEU A 80 12.90 0.59 5.28
N PHE A 81 14.10 0.77 4.70
CA PHE A 81 14.88 1.98 4.97
C PHE A 81 14.18 3.23 4.42
N THR A 82 13.69 3.19 3.18
CA THR A 82 12.93 4.29 2.57
C THR A 82 11.66 4.57 3.36
N GLU A 83 10.88 3.52 3.66
CA GLU A 83 9.65 3.62 4.43
C GLU A 83 9.91 4.23 5.82
N LEU A 84 10.91 3.73 6.55
CA LEU A 84 11.27 4.25 7.87
C LEU A 84 11.65 5.74 7.81
N LYS A 85 12.35 6.18 6.75
CA LYS A 85 12.72 7.60 6.59
C LYS A 85 11.50 8.49 6.37
N PHE A 86 10.48 8.02 5.65
CA PHE A 86 9.20 8.71 5.59
C PHE A 86 8.57 8.83 6.98
N TYR A 87 8.42 7.71 7.69
CA TYR A 87 7.77 7.69 9.01
C TYR A 87 8.45 8.61 10.04
N GLN A 88 9.78 8.60 10.06
CA GLN A 88 10.59 9.45 10.94
C GLN A 88 10.45 10.96 10.64
N ARG A 89 10.09 11.35 9.41
CA ARG A 89 10.02 12.75 8.98
C ARG A 89 8.60 13.30 8.92
N ALA A 90 7.63 12.47 8.59
CA ALA A 90 6.29 12.89 8.23
C ALA A 90 5.19 12.16 9.01
N ALA A 91 5.49 11.19 9.87
CA ALA A 91 4.43 10.39 10.53
C ALA A 91 4.54 10.35 12.06
N LYS A 92 5.18 11.36 12.65
CA LYS A 92 5.22 11.50 14.11
C LYS A 92 3.82 11.80 14.65
N PRO A 93 3.41 11.22 15.79
CA PRO A 93 2.09 11.45 16.35
C PRO A 93 1.74 12.93 16.51
N GLU A 94 2.67 13.74 17.00
CA GLU A 94 2.46 15.17 17.27
C GLU A 94 2.22 15.96 15.98
N GLN A 95 2.93 15.61 14.90
CA GLN A 95 2.83 16.24 13.59
C GLN A 95 1.48 15.94 12.93
N ILE A 96 1.05 14.67 12.97
CA ILE A 96 -0.26 14.23 12.50
C ILE A 96 -1.38 14.94 13.29
N GLN A 97 -1.28 14.97 14.62
CA GLN A 97 -2.28 15.66 15.46
C GLN A 97 -2.36 17.16 15.17
N LYS A 98 -1.21 17.82 15.00
CA LYS A 98 -1.16 19.24 14.62
C LYS A 98 -1.87 19.48 13.27
N TRP A 99 -1.65 18.61 12.29
CA TRP A 99 -2.29 18.74 10.98
C TRP A 99 -3.81 18.58 11.09
N ILE A 100 -4.27 17.53 11.79
CA ILE A 100 -5.69 17.27 12.02
C ILE A 100 -6.38 18.49 12.65
N HIS A 101 -5.78 19.06 13.68
CA HIS A 101 -6.33 20.25 14.36
C HIS A 101 -6.38 21.48 13.43
N THR A 102 -5.27 21.77 12.73
CA THR A 102 -5.16 22.95 11.86
C THR A 102 -6.12 22.89 10.67
N HIS A 103 -6.33 21.71 10.10
CA HIS A 103 -7.21 21.48 8.95
C HIS A 103 -8.64 21.06 9.35
N LYS A 104 -8.94 21.02 10.66
CA LYS A 104 -10.27 20.66 11.21
C LYS A 104 -10.78 19.30 10.71
N LEU A 105 -9.88 18.32 10.58
CA LEU A 105 -10.22 16.97 10.15
C LEU A 105 -10.73 16.14 11.33
N LYS A 106 -11.57 15.13 11.05
CA LYS A 106 -11.99 14.14 12.07
C LYS A 106 -10.83 13.19 12.43
N TYR A 107 -10.03 12.83 11.44
CA TYR A 107 -8.82 12.01 11.56
C TYR A 107 -7.96 12.21 10.30
N LEU A 108 -6.74 11.70 10.29
CA LEU A 108 -5.88 11.62 9.10
C LEU A 108 -5.42 10.17 8.92
N GLY A 109 -5.62 9.61 7.73
CA GLY A 109 -5.29 8.22 7.41
C GLY A 109 -3.81 7.94 7.16
N VAL A 110 -2.92 8.59 7.91
CA VAL A 110 -1.47 8.33 7.90
C VAL A 110 -1.13 7.53 9.16
N PRO A 111 -0.53 6.34 9.07
CA PRO A 111 -0.20 5.53 10.24
C PRO A 111 0.81 6.24 11.15
N LYS A 112 0.65 6.11 12.47
CA LYS A 112 1.59 6.71 13.41
C LYS A 112 2.87 5.89 13.53
N TYR A 113 3.99 6.60 13.57
CA TYR A 113 5.29 6.06 13.91
C TYR A 113 5.48 6.04 15.43
N TRP A 114 5.82 4.88 16.00
CA TRP A 114 6.03 4.72 17.44
C TRP A 114 7.48 4.47 17.84
N GLY A 115 8.32 3.98 16.94
CA GLY A 115 9.71 3.66 17.23
C GLY A 115 10.35 2.81 16.14
N SER A 116 11.67 2.69 16.18
CA SER A 116 12.43 1.81 15.29
C SER A 116 13.79 1.50 15.89
N GLY A 117 14.41 0.42 15.46
CA GLY A 117 15.76 0.06 15.89
C GLY A 117 16.40 -0.99 15.01
N LEU A 118 17.55 -1.48 15.49
CA LEU A 118 18.21 -2.65 14.99
C LEU A 118 18.10 -3.75 16.04
N HIS A 119 17.91 -4.98 15.60
CA HIS A 119 17.86 -6.16 16.45
C HIS A 119 18.72 -7.26 15.84
N ASP A 120 19.67 -7.77 16.61
CA ASP A 120 20.58 -8.82 16.14
C ASP A 120 20.09 -10.18 16.63
N LYS A 121 19.96 -11.13 15.69
CA LYS A 121 19.55 -12.51 15.98
C LYS A 121 20.37 -13.48 15.14
N ASN A 122 20.95 -14.49 15.78
CA ASN A 122 21.75 -15.54 15.12
C ASN A 122 22.87 -14.97 14.22
N GLY A 123 23.52 -13.88 14.64
CA GLY A 123 24.58 -13.23 13.85
C GLY A 123 24.09 -12.44 12.62
N LYS A 124 22.77 -12.24 12.48
CA LYS A 124 22.16 -11.40 11.45
C LYS A 124 21.52 -10.17 12.09
N SER A 125 21.67 -9.02 11.45
CA SER A 125 21.06 -7.77 11.89
C SER A 125 19.76 -7.49 11.16
N TYR A 126 18.73 -7.09 11.90
CA TYR A 126 17.41 -6.80 11.39
C TYR A 126 17.03 -5.37 11.73
N ARG A 127 16.43 -4.68 10.76
CA ARG A 127 15.78 -3.39 10.99
C ARG A 127 14.34 -3.64 11.36
N PHE A 128 13.85 -2.92 12.36
CA PHE A 128 12.45 -2.97 12.73
C PHE A 128 11.83 -1.57 12.87
N MET A 129 10.52 -1.50 12.68
CA MET A 129 9.71 -0.30 12.87
C MET A 129 8.40 -0.66 13.58
N ILE A 130 8.04 0.13 14.59
CA ILE A 130 6.79 0.03 15.34
C ILE A 130 5.79 1.04 14.78
N MET A 131 4.60 0.56 14.43
CA MET A 131 3.52 1.37 13.85
C MET A 131 2.15 0.91 14.33
N ASP A 132 1.12 1.72 14.07
CA ASP A 132 -0.28 1.38 14.38
C ASP A 132 -0.68 0.03 13.77
N ARG A 133 -1.51 -0.72 14.50
CA ARG A 133 -2.18 -1.91 13.97
C ARG A 133 -3.46 -1.54 13.22
N PHE A 134 -3.68 -2.21 12.09
CA PHE A 134 -4.87 -2.09 11.27
C PHE A 134 -5.65 -3.41 11.12
N GLY A 135 -6.87 -3.29 10.60
CA GLY A 135 -7.74 -4.40 10.22
C GLY A 135 -7.50 -4.86 8.79
N SER A 136 -8.58 -5.23 8.10
CA SER A 136 -8.53 -5.72 6.72
C SER A 136 -8.10 -4.64 5.73
N ASP A 137 -7.35 -5.07 4.71
CA ASP A 137 -7.10 -4.26 3.51
C ASP A 137 -8.34 -4.20 2.61
N LEU A 138 -8.48 -3.11 1.86
CA LEU A 138 -9.63 -2.90 0.98
C LEU A 138 -9.63 -3.85 -0.22
N GLN A 139 -8.50 -4.43 -0.61
CA GLN A 139 -8.44 -5.39 -1.72
C GLN A 139 -9.26 -6.64 -1.39
N LYS A 140 -9.09 -7.22 -0.19
CA LYS A 140 -9.91 -8.35 0.27
C LYS A 140 -11.40 -8.02 0.29
N ILE A 141 -11.76 -6.83 0.77
CA ILE A 141 -13.16 -6.39 0.84
C ILE A 141 -13.71 -6.21 -0.59
N TYR A 142 -12.94 -5.60 -1.48
CA TYR A 142 -13.29 -5.40 -2.89
C TYR A 142 -13.53 -6.73 -3.61
N GLU A 143 -12.66 -7.72 -3.42
CA GLU A 143 -12.80 -9.06 -3.98
C GLU A 143 -14.04 -9.78 -3.44
N ALA A 144 -14.27 -9.72 -2.13
CA ALA A 144 -15.46 -10.29 -1.49
C ALA A 144 -16.77 -9.65 -2.00
N ASN A 145 -16.71 -8.39 -2.43
CA ASN A 145 -17.84 -7.63 -2.99
C ASN A 145 -17.92 -7.71 -4.52
N ALA A 146 -17.49 -8.84 -5.11
CA ALA A 146 -17.51 -9.09 -6.55
C ALA A 146 -16.81 -8.00 -7.38
N ARG A 147 -15.70 -7.48 -6.85
CA ARG A 147 -14.87 -6.43 -7.49
C ARG A 147 -15.65 -5.15 -7.76
N ARG A 148 -16.51 -4.71 -6.84
CA ARG A 148 -17.19 -3.41 -6.93
C ARG A 148 -17.37 -2.75 -5.57
N PHE A 149 -17.24 -1.43 -5.55
CA PHE A 149 -17.71 -0.60 -4.46
C PHE A 149 -18.83 0.33 -4.93
N SER A 150 -19.70 0.70 -3.99
CA SER A 150 -20.75 1.66 -4.28
C SER A 150 -20.15 3.03 -4.60
N ARG A 151 -20.90 3.85 -5.35
CA ARG A 151 -20.48 5.22 -5.66
C ARG A 151 -20.25 6.06 -4.41
N LYS A 152 -21.10 5.90 -3.38
CA LYS A 152 -20.90 6.57 -2.08
C LYS A 152 -19.57 6.19 -1.46
N THR A 153 -19.26 4.88 -1.42
CA THR A 153 -18.04 4.34 -0.79
C THR A 153 -16.80 4.86 -1.51
N VAL A 154 -16.77 4.82 -2.83
CA VAL A 154 -15.62 5.31 -3.62
C VAL A 154 -15.39 6.81 -3.38
N LEU A 155 -16.45 7.63 -3.40
CA LEU A 155 -16.31 9.06 -3.16
C LEU A 155 -15.85 9.36 -1.72
N GLN A 156 -16.37 8.63 -0.73
CA GLN A 156 -15.92 8.76 0.66
C GLN A 156 -14.45 8.37 0.83
N LEU A 157 -14.02 7.25 0.24
CA LEU A 157 -12.62 6.82 0.26
C LEU A 157 -11.72 7.88 -0.39
N SER A 158 -12.08 8.37 -1.57
CA SER A 158 -11.27 9.33 -2.31
C SER A 158 -11.13 10.67 -1.60
N LEU A 159 -12.16 11.14 -0.89
CA LEU A 159 -12.05 12.34 -0.04
C LEU A 159 -11.00 12.14 1.06
N ARG A 160 -11.01 10.98 1.74
CA ARG A 160 -10.02 10.66 2.79
C ARG A 160 -8.62 10.46 2.20
N ILE A 161 -8.51 9.88 1.00
CA ILE A 161 -7.22 9.72 0.32
C ILE A 161 -6.66 11.09 -0.09
N LEU A 162 -7.48 12.02 -0.59
CA LEU A 162 -7.03 13.39 -0.87
C LEU A 162 -6.50 14.10 0.38
N ASP A 163 -7.11 13.88 1.56
CA ASP A 163 -6.59 14.40 2.84
C ASP A 163 -5.21 13.84 3.17
N ILE A 164 -4.98 12.56 2.89
CA ILE A 164 -3.67 11.89 3.06
C ILE A 164 -2.65 12.43 2.05
N LEU A 165 -3.03 12.52 0.77
CA LEU A 165 -2.15 12.97 -0.31
C LEU A 165 -1.71 14.42 -0.10
N GLU A 166 -2.63 15.32 0.23
CA GLU A 166 -2.28 16.70 0.56
C GLU A 166 -1.29 16.75 1.73
N TYR A 167 -1.53 15.97 2.78
CA TYR A 167 -0.60 15.90 3.91
C TYR A 167 0.80 15.46 3.48
N ILE A 168 0.95 14.31 2.82
CA ILE A 168 2.28 13.79 2.47
C ILE A 168 2.98 14.69 1.44
N HIS A 169 2.22 15.28 0.51
CA HIS A 169 2.75 16.21 -0.48
C HIS A 169 3.29 17.49 0.18
N GLU A 170 2.58 18.07 1.16
CA GLU A 170 3.09 19.23 1.93
C GLU A 170 4.28 18.87 2.84
N HIS A 171 4.54 17.58 3.04
CA HIS A 171 5.73 17.07 3.71
C HIS A 171 6.78 16.52 2.72
N GLU A 172 6.72 16.96 1.45
CA GLU A 172 7.71 16.71 0.39
C GLU A 172 7.75 15.27 -0.14
N TYR A 173 6.77 14.43 0.20
CA TYR A 173 6.70 13.03 -0.22
C TYR A 173 5.52 12.77 -1.13
N VAL A 174 5.71 11.93 -2.14
CA VAL A 174 4.64 11.25 -2.88
C VAL A 174 4.63 9.76 -2.52
N HIS A 175 3.48 9.12 -2.60
CA HIS A 175 3.29 7.71 -2.29
C HIS A 175 3.72 6.80 -3.44
N GLY A 176 3.26 7.08 -4.66
CA GLY A 176 3.60 6.35 -5.88
C GLY A 176 2.90 5.00 -6.10
N ASP A 177 2.24 4.45 -5.08
CA ASP A 177 1.59 3.11 -5.16
C ASP A 177 0.25 3.05 -4.41
N ILE A 178 -0.63 4.02 -4.64
CA ILE A 178 -1.99 4.02 -4.07
C ILE A 178 -2.80 2.91 -4.73
N LYS A 179 -3.36 2.00 -3.93
CA LYS A 179 -4.20 0.88 -4.38
C LYS A 179 -4.94 0.26 -3.20
N ALA A 180 -5.94 -0.56 -3.47
CA ALA A 180 -6.79 -1.14 -2.42
C ALA A 180 -6.02 -2.02 -1.42
N SER A 181 -4.96 -2.72 -1.84
CA SER A 181 -4.14 -3.53 -0.93
C SER A 181 -3.24 -2.71 0.00
N ASN A 182 -2.99 -1.44 -0.32
CA ASN A 182 -2.26 -0.49 0.52
C ASN A 182 -3.21 0.41 1.34
N LEU A 183 -4.52 0.20 1.25
CA LEU A 183 -5.52 0.90 2.04
C LEU A 183 -6.10 -0.06 3.08
N LEU A 184 -5.87 0.22 4.36
CA LEU A 184 -6.33 -0.63 5.46
C LEU A 184 -7.33 0.12 6.33
N LEU A 185 -8.33 -0.60 6.84
CA LEU A 185 -9.26 -0.04 7.81
C LEU A 185 -8.64 -0.01 9.20
N SER A 186 -9.01 0.98 10.02
CA SER A 186 -8.66 0.97 11.45
C SER A 186 -9.19 -0.29 12.10
N TYR A 187 -8.37 -0.89 12.96
CA TYR A 187 -8.77 -2.04 13.76
C TYR A 187 -9.95 -1.73 14.70
N LYS A 188 -10.13 -0.45 15.09
CA LYS A 188 -11.16 -0.02 16.04
C LYS A 188 -12.36 0.67 15.39
N ASN A 189 -12.19 1.26 14.21
CA ASN A 189 -13.24 2.03 13.54
C ASN A 189 -13.27 1.73 12.03
N PRO A 190 -14.24 0.94 11.53
CA PRO A 190 -14.28 0.55 10.12
C PRO A 190 -14.56 1.73 9.16
N ASP A 191 -15.00 2.88 9.68
CA ASP A 191 -15.19 4.10 8.88
C ASP A 191 -13.88 4.89 8.65
N GLN A 192 -12.75 4.44 9.19
CA GLN A 192 -11.46 5.09 9.03
C GLN A 192 -10.51 4.25 8.17
N VAL A 193 -10.17 4.77 7.00
CA VAL A 193 -9.17 4.20 6.08
C VAL A 193 -7.80 4.86 6.27
N TYR A 194 -6.73 4.06 6.18
CA TYR A 194 -5.34 4.48 6.27
C TYR A 194 -4.56 4.00 5.05
N LEU A 195 -3.69 4.86 4.51
CA LEU A 195 -2.75 4.51 3.45
C LEU A 195 -1.44 4.05 4.09
N VAL A 196 -1.05 2.81 3.80
CA VAL A 196 0.16 2.16 4.33
C VAL A 196 1.12 1.80 3.19
N ASP A 197 2.28 1.25 3.57
CA ASP A 197 3.36 0.84 2.66
C ASP A 197 3.99 1.99 1.88
N TYR A 198 4.83 2.75 2.59
CA TYR A 198 5.62 3.83 2.01
C TYR A 198 6.98 3.33 1.47
N GLY A 199 7.08 2.04 1.12
CA GLY A 199 8.30 1.44 0.59
C GLY A 199 8.73 2.01 -0.77
N LEU A 200 7.75 2.48 -1.57
CA LEU A 200 7.98 3.17 -2.85
C LEU A 200 7.86 4.70 -2.75
N ALA A 201 7.60 5.23 -1.55
CA ALA A 201 7.44 6.66 -1.37
C ALA A 201 8.72 7.42 -1.76
N TYR A 202 8.55 8.57 -2.40
CA TYR A 202 9.64 9.35 -2.95
C TYR A 202 9.60 10.78 -2.44
N ARG A 203 10.72 11.29 -1.93
CA ARG A 203 10.85 12.70 -1.51
C ARG A 203 11.03 13.56 -2.76
N TYR A 204 9.92 14.01 -3.33
CA TYR A 204 9.86 14.72 -4.62
C TYR A 204 10.30 16.20 -4.52
N CYS A 205 10.26 16.77 -3.31
CA CYS A 205 10.57 18.20 -3.08
C CYS A 205 11.51 18.39 -1.89
N PRO A 206 12.69 17.73 -1.85
CA PRO A 206 13.57 17.82 -0.70
C PRO A 206 13.98 19.26 -0.42
N ASP A 207 13.72 19.70 0.81
CA ASP A 207 14.06 21.03 1.31
C ASP A 207 13.42 22.15 0.45
N GLY A 208 12.20 21.89 -0.03
CA GLY A 208 11.43 22.78 -0.90
C GLY A 208 11.88 22.82 -2.37
N VAL A 209 12.89 22.04 -2.77
CA VAL A 209 13.39 22.01 -4.16
C VAL A 209 12.75 20.86 -4.91
N HIS A 210 11.77 21.17 -5.77
CA HIS A 210 11.11 20.16 -6.60
C HIS A 210 12.10 19.49 -7.56
N LYS A 211 12.03 18.16 -7.68
CA LYS A 211 12.81 17.43 -8.70
C LYS A 211 12.40 17.85 -10.10
N GLU A 212 13.39 17.98 -10.99
CA GLU A 212 13.14 18.32 -12.39
C GLU A 212 12.49 17.14 -13.14
N TYR A 213 11.78 17.45 -14.22
CA TYR A 213 11.30 16.42 -15.14
C TYR A 213 12.49 15.85 -15.89
N LYS A 214 12.85 14.60 -15.58
CA LYS A 214 13.95 13.89 -16.23
C LYS A 214 13.62 12.41 -16.34
N GLU A 215 13.55 11.93 -17.58
CA GLU A 215 13.35 10.51 -17.88
C GLU A 215 14.61 9.70 -17.57
N ASP A 216 14.44 8.60 -16.83
CA ASP A 216 15.47 7.60 -16.60
C ASP A 216 14.92 6.22 -16.99
N PRO A 217 15.37 5.65 -18.13
CA PRO A 217 14.92 4.34 -18.59
C PRO A 217 15.13 3.20 -17.58
N LYS A 218 16.01 3.38 -16.58
CA LYS A 218 16.24 2.38 -15.53
C LYS A 218 15.16 2.36 -14.44
N ARG A 219 14.29 3.37 -14.40
CA ARG A 219 13.21 3.55 -13.41
C ARG A 219 11.81 3.45 -14.03
N CYS A 220 11.74 3.01 -15.28
CA CYS A 220 10.47 2.84 -15.99
C CYS A 220 9.61 1.78 -15.30
N HIS A 221 8.31 2.08 -15.21
CA HIS A 221 7.28 1.18 -14.71
C HIS A 221 7.40 0.85 -13.22
N ASP A 222 8.03 1.73 -12.43
CA ASP A 222 7.98 1.65 -10.97
C ASP A 222 6.51 1.76 -10.47
N GLY A 223 6.15 0.96 -9.47
CA GLY A 223 4.79 0.86 -8.93
C GLY A 223 3.94 -0.28 -9.52
N THR A 224 2.66 -0.32 -9.19
CA THR A 224 1.73 -1.33 -9.73
C THR A 224 1.32 -0.96 -11.16
N LEU A 225 1.71 -1.77 -12.15
CA LEU A 225 1.57 -1.43 -13.59
C LEU A 225 0.17 -0.97 -14.01
N GLU A 226 -0.88 -1.61 -13.48
CA GLU A 226 -2.28 -1.27 -13.81
C GLU A 226 -2.65 0.15 -13.36
N PHE A 227 -2.09 0.65 -12.25
CA PHE A 227 -2.42 1.93 -11.64
C PHE A 227 -1.34 3.00 -11.80
N THR A 228 -0.07 2.65 -12.03
CA THR A 228 1.04 3.62 -11.98
C THR A 228 0.87 4.77 -12.99
N SER A 229 1.38 5.95 -12.67
CA SER A 229 1.24 7.16 -13.50
C SER A 229 1.95 7.07 -14.85
N ILE A 230 1.55 7.88 -15.82
CA ILE A 230 2.27 8.02 -17.09
C ILE A 230 3.72 8.47 -16.87
N ASP A 231 3.97 9.36 -15.91
CA ASP A 231 5.32 9.81 -15.54
C ASP A 231 6.20 8.62 -15.10
N ALA A 232 5.67 7.71 -14.29
CA ALA A 232 6.37 6.50 -13.86
C ALA A 232 6.60 5.52 -15.03
N HIS A 233 5.65 5.39 -15.97
CA HIS A 233 5.89 4.63 -17.20
C HIS A 233 7.05 5.23 -18.03
N ASN A 234 7.19 6.56 -18.05
CA ASN A 234 8.28 7.26 -18.73
C ASN A 234 9.61 7.24 -17.95
N GLY A 235 9.64 6.62 -16.76
CA GLY A 235 10.84 6.57 -15.92
C GLY A 235 11.19 7.90 -15.28
N VAL A 236 10.23 8.81 -15.22
CA VAL A 236 10.36 10.10 -14.51
C VAL A 236 10.15 9.85 -13.03
N ALA A 237 10.85 10.62 -12.19
CA ALA A 237 10.59 10.58 -10.76
C ALA A 237 9.11 10.92 -10.48
N PRO A 238 8.43 10.22 -9.56
CA PRO A 238 7.03 10.50 -9.28
C PRO A 238 6.86 11.88 -8.65
N SER A 239 5.79 12.58 -9.03
CA SER A 239 5.38 13.88 -8.48
C SER A 239 3.91 13.86 -8.07
N ARG A 240 3.41 14.99 -7.53
CA ARG A 240 2.06 15.10 -6.96
C ARG A 240 0.95 14.73 -7.94
N ARG A 241 1.09 15.10 -9.22
CA ARG A 241 0.09 14.75 -10.25
C ARG A 241 0.02 13.24 -10.49
N GLY A 242 1.14 12.54 -10.34
CA GLY A 242 1.20 11.09 -10.48
C GLY A 242 0.35 10.38 -9.43
N ASP A 243 0.43 10.79 -8.15
CA ASP A 243 -0.42 10.23 -7.09
C ASP A 243 -1.91 10.48 -7.34
N LEU A 244 -2.27 11.67 -7.85
CA LEU A 244 -3.65 12.00 -8.19
C LEU A 244 -4.15 11.22 -9.41
N GLU A 245 -3.29 10.96 -10.39
CA GLU A 245 -3.57 10.12 -11.56
C GLU A 245 -3.84 8.67 -11.13
N ILE A 246 -2.98 8.11 -10.27
CA ILE A 246 -3.13 6.77 -9.68
C ILE A 246 -4.49 6.66 -8.96
N LEU A 247 -4.84 7.64 -8.12
CA LEU A 247 -6.14 7.67 -7.44
C LEU A 247 -7.31 7.70 -8.45
N GLY A 248 -7.16 8.43 -9.55
CA GLY A 248 -8.13 8.43 -10.65
C GLY A 248 -8.40 7.04 -11.22
N TYR A 249 -7.34 6.29 -11.52
CA TYR A 249 -7.45 4.91 -12.00
C TYR A 249 -8.04 3.97 -10.94
N CYS A 250 -7.66 4.12 -9.66
CA CYS A 250 -8.28 3.36 -8.57
C CYS A 250 -9.78 3.63 -8.45
N MET A 251 -10.22 4.89 -8.54
CA MET A 251 -11.65 5.22 -8.50
C MET A 251 -12.42 4.57 -9.63
N ILE A 252 -11.87 4.61 -10.86
CA ILE A 252 -12.49 3.96 -12.01
C ILE A 252 -12.60 2.45 -11.75
N GLN A 253 -11.49 1.80 -11.38
CA GLN A 253 -11.44 0.37 -11.08
C GLN A 253 -12.47 -0.03 -10.03
N TRP A 254 -12.59 0.71 -8.92
CA TRP A 254 -13.51 0.39 -7.84
C TRP A 254 -14.98 0.55 -8.24
N LEU A 255 -15.31 1.48 -9.14
CA LEU A 255 -16.68 1.71 -9.61
C LEU A 255 -17.08 0.74 -10.73
N SER A 256 -16.21 0.57 -11.74
CA SER A 256 -16.50 -0.21 -12.95
C SER A 256 -16.19 -1.70 -12.81
N GLY A 257 -15.30 -2.07 -11.89
CA GLY A 257 -14.73 -3.40 -11.78
C GLY A 257 -13.60 -3.69 -12.78
N CYS A 258 -13.27 -2.75 -13.67
CA CYS A 258 -12.26 -2.92 -14.72
C CYS A 258 -11.53 -1.64 -15.16
N LEU A 259 -10.30 -1.81 -15.63
CA LEU A 259 -9.56 -0.78 -16.40
C LEU A 259 -9.36 -1.22 -17.86
N PRO A 260 -9.35 -0.30 -18.85
CA PRO A 260 -9.31 -0.67 -20.27
C PRO A 260 -8.08 -1.47 -20.72
N TRP A 261 -7.01 -1.49 -19.93
CA TRP A 261 -5.74 -2.13 -20.22
C TRP A 261 -5.43 -3.36 -19.34
N GLU A 262 -6.37 -3.78 -18.48
CA GLU A 262 -6.13 -4.82 -17.47
C GLU A 262 -5.84 -6.22 -18.04
N ASP A 263 -6.30 -6.52 -19.26
CA ASP A 263 -6.00 -7.79 -19.94
C ASP A 263 -4.60 -7.81 -20.59
N ASN A 264 -3.92 -6.67 -20.65
CA ASN A 264 -2.66 -6.49 -21.36
C ASN A 264 -1.50 -6.09 -20.44
N LEU A 265 -1.58 -6.38 -19.14
CA LEU A 265 -0.56 -6.04 -18.14
C LEU A 265 0.81 -6.72 -18.37
N LYS A 266 0.93 -7.66 -19.31
CA LYS A 266 2.22 -8.24 -19.71
C LYS A 266 3.03 -7.31 -20.62
N ASP A 267 2.40 -6.29 -21.20
CA ASP A 267 3.04 -5.31 -22.08
C ASP A 267 2.97 -3.90 -21.45
N PRO A 268 4.03 -3.47 -20.75
CA PRO A 268 4.08 -2.14 -20.12
C PRO A 268 3.93 -0.97 -21.09
N ASN A 269 4.31 -1.14 -22.37
CA ASN A 269 4.17 -0.10 -23.39
C ASN A 269 2.72 0.02 -23.82
N TYR A 270 2.02 -1.11 -24.02
CA TYR A 270 0.59 -1.09 -24.30
C TYR A 270 -0.20 -0.36 -23.21
N VAL A 271 0.12 -0.66 -21.94
CA VAL A 271 -0.54 -0.01 -20.79
C VAL A 271 -0.27 1.49 -20.79
N ARG A 272 0.98 1.91 -20.97
CA ARG A 272 1.35 3.34 -21.07
C ARG A 272 0.60 4.04 -22.19
N ASP A 273 0.64 3.49 -23.40
CA ASP A 273 0.08 4.12 -24.59
C ASP A 273 -1.46 4.21 -24.49
N SER A 274 -2.09 3.22 -23.83
CA SER A 274 -3.51 3.27 -23.48
C SER A 274 -3.81 4.41 -22.51
N LYS A 275 -3.03 4.55 -21.42
CA LYS A 275 -3.20 5.65 -20.45
C LYS A 275 -3.03 7.02 -21.09
N ILE A 276 -2.02 7.21 -21.95
CA ILE A 276 -1.81 8.46 -22.71
C ILE A 276 -3.05 8.77 -23.57
N ARG A 277 -3.52 7.82 -24.37
CA ARG A 277 -4.70 8.00 -25.23
C ARG A 277 -5.95 8.39 -24.44
N TYR A 278 -6.17 7.75 -23.29
CA TYR A 278 -7.33 8.01 -22.44
C TYR A 278 -7.19 9.29 -21.62
N ARG A 279 -5.97 9.73 -21.29
CA ARG A 279 -5.73 11.06 -20.72
C ARG A 279 -6.04 12.16 -21.74
N ASP A 280 -5.68 11.97 -23.01
CA ASP A 280 -5.98 12.93 -24.07
C ASP A 280 -7.48 13.02 -24.37
N ASN A 281 -8.20 11.89 -24.26
CA ASN A 281 -9.65 11.81 -24.43
C ASN A 281 -10.34 11.11 -23.24
N VAL A 282 -10.59 11.88 -22.17
CA VAL A 282 -11.24 11.37 -20.95
C VAL A 282 -12.68 10.90 -21.25
N ALA A 283 -13.39 11.53 -22.19
CA ALA A 283 -14.73 11.09 -22.57
C ALA A 283 -14.74 9.63 -23.07
N ALA A 284 -13.77 9.27 -23.91
CA ALA A 284 -13.60 7.89 -24.39
C ALA A 284 -13.27 6.90 -23.25
N LEU A 285 -12.49 7.33 -22.25
CA LEU A 285 -12.23 6.51 -21.05
C LEU A 285 -13.54 6.23 -20.30
N MET A 286 -14.34 7.28 -20.09
CA MET A 286 -15.61 7.16 -19.38
C MET A 286 -16.64 6.31 -20.14
N GLU A 287 -16.66 6.38 -21.48
CA GLU A 287 -17.49 5.50 -22.33
C GLU A 287 -17.04 4.04 -22.30
N LYS A 288 -15.73 3.81 -22.25
CA LYS A 288 -15.19 2.45 -22.19
C LYS A 288 -15.46 1.76 -20.86
N CYS A 289 -15.40 2.51 -19.75
CA CYS A 289 -15.49 1.95 -18.40
C CYS A 289 -16.91 1.93 -17.82
N PHE A 290 -17.81 2.80 -18.29
CA PHE A 290 -19.13 2.97 -17.70
C PHE A 290 -20.24 2.90 -18.76
N PRO A 291 -21.36 2.23 -18.47
CA PRO A 291 -22.54 2.30 -19.31
C PRO A 291 -23.07 3.74 -19.38
N GLU A 292 -23.77 4.07 -20.46
CA GLU A 292 -24.30 5.42 -20.69
C GLU A 292 -25.29 5.84 -19.59
N LYS A 293 -26.10 4.90 -19.13
CA LYS A 293 -26.96 5.05 -17.95
C LYS A 293 -26.08 5.00 -16.70
N ASN A 294 -26.01 6.11 -15.96
CA ASN A 294 -25.27 6.29 -14.69
C ASN A 294 -23.75 6.56 -14.78
N LYS A 295 -23.27 7.15 -15.87
CA LYS A 295 -21.89 7.63 -15.97
C LYS A 295 -21.57 8.70 -14.89
N PRO A 296 -20.53 8.52 -14.04
CA PRO A 296 -20.24 9.43 -12.93
C PRO A 296 -19.46 10.66 -13.40
N GLY A 297 -20.15 11.79 -13.60
CA GLY A 297 -19.56 13.02 -14.14
C GLY A 297 -18.45 13.64 -13.28
N GLU A 298 -18.45 13.41 -11.97
CA GLU A 298 -17.39 13.83 -11.05
C GLU A 298 -16.06 13.12 -11.33
N ILE A 299 -16.08 11.87 -11.79
CA ILE A 299 -14.85 11.15 -12.14
C ILE A 299 -14.24 11.73 -13.41
N ALA A 300 -15.06 12.07 -14.41
CA ALA A 300 -14.61 12.76 -15.62
C ALA A 300 -13.99 14.12 -15.28
N LYS A 301 -14.68 14.93 -14.47
CA LYS A 301 -14.18 16.23 -14.01
C LYS A 301 -12.87 16.12 -13.22
N TYR A 302 -12.76 15.12 -12.35
CA TYR A 302 -11.54 14.83 -11.60
C TYR A 302 -10.37 14.54 -12.56
N MET A 303 -10.57 13.63 -13.53
CA MET A 303 -9.53 13.26 -14.51
C MET A 303 -9.11 14.44 -15.39
N GLU A 304 -10.07 15.26 -15.86
CA GLU A 304 -9.76 16.46 -16.63
C GLU A 304 -9.00 17.50 -15.80
N THR A 305 -9.31 17.63 -14.50
CA THR A 305 -8.57 18.53 -13.61
C THR A 305 -7.14 18.04 -13.40
N VAL A 306 -6.94 16.74 -13.15
CA VAL A 306 -5.60 16.15 -12.99
C VAL A 306 -4.77 16.22 -14.29
N LYS A 307 -5.41 16.07 -15.45
CA LYS A 307 -4.78 16.21 -16.76
C LYS A 307 -4.15 17.60 -16.98
N LEU A 308 -4.72 18.65 -16.39
CA LEU A 308 -4.22 20.01 -16.56
C LEU A 308 -2.98 20.31 -15.71
N LEU A 309 -2.63 19.45 -14.76
CA LEU A 309 -1.50 19.68 -13.86
C LEU A 309 -0.15 19.52 -14.56
N ASP A 310 0.66 20.58 -14.47
CA ASP A 310 2.07 20.50 -14.82
C ASP A 310 2.85 19.61 -13.83
N TYR A 311 4.00 19.09 -14.26
CA TYR A 311 4.77 18.12 -13.48
C TYR A 311 5.19 18.65 -12.09
N THR A 312 5.50 19.95 -12.01
CA THR A 312 5.93 20.62 -10.79
C THR A 312 4.81 21.39 -10.09
N GLU A 313 3.59 21.37 -10.63
CA GLU A 313 2.47 22.17 -10.12
C GLU A 313 2.02 21.68 -8.73
N LYS A 314 1.57 22.62 -7.90
CA LYS A 314 0.88 22.29 -6.64
C LYS A 314 -0.61 22.14 -6.95
N PRO A 315 -1.19 20.93 -6.79
CA PRO A 315 -2.62 20.74 -7.02
C PRO A 315 -3.46 21.59 -6.06
N VAL A 316 -4.59 22.09 -6.55
CA VAL A 316 -5.63 22.69 -5.71
C VAL A 316 -6.52 21.57 -5.16
N TYR A 317 -6.10 20.93 -4.06
CA TYR A 317 -6.80 19.77 -3.50
C TYR A 317 -8.26 20.07 -3.13
N GLN A 318 -8.56 21.31 -2.75
CA GLN A 318 -9.94 21.73 -2.43
C GLN A 318 -10.86 21.59 -3.64
N ASP A 319 -10.41 21.93 -4.84
CA ASP A 319 -11.22 21.79 -6.07
C ASP A 319 -11.53 20.32 -6.35
N LEU A 320 -10.55 19.44 -6.15
CA LEU A 320 -10.73 17.99 -6.29
C LEU A 320 -11.74 17.46 -5.25
N ARG A 321 -11.65 17.91 -3.99
CA ARG A 321 -12.63 17.56 -2.94
C ARG A 321 -14.02 18.07 -3.28
N ASP A 322 -14.13 19.27 -3.83
CA ASP A 322 -15.41 19.86 -4.21
C ASP A 322 -16.06 19.10 -5.37
N ILE A 323 -15.28 18.65 -6.36
CA ILE A 323 -15.74 17.77 -7.43
C ILE A 323 -16.33 16.47 -6.86
N LEU A 324 -15.61 15.78 -5.97
CA LEU A 324 -16.08 14.53 -5.37
C LEU A 324 -17.30 14.75 -4.45
N SER A 325 -17.32 15.86 -3.72
CA SER A 325 -18.44 16.25 -2.85
C SER A 325 -19.69 16.58 -3.66
N GLN A 326 -19.56 17.18 -4.85
CA GLN A 326 -20.66 17.34 -5.79
C GLN A 326 -21.21 15.98 -6.26
N GLY A 327 -20.33 14.99 -6.47
CA GLY A 327 -20.72 13.61 -6.74
C GLY A 327 -21.59 13.00 -5.64
N LEU A 328 -21.23 13.22 -4.36
CA LEU A 328 -22.04 12.78 -3.21
C LEU A 328 -23.42 13.45 -3.20
N LYS A 329 -23.47 14.76 -3.44
CA LYS A 329 -24.74 15.50 -3.53
C LYS A 329 -25.63 14.99 -4.66
N ALA A 330 -25.04 14.68 -5.83
CA ALA A 330 -25.77 14.19 -6.99
C ALA A 330 -26.46 12.82 -6.75
N ILE A 331 -25.92 11.99 -5.84
CA ILE A 331 -26.54 10.73 -5.42
C ILE A 331 -27.41 10.87 -4.14
N GLY A 332 -27.78 12.10 -3.76
CA GLY A 332 -28.59 12.35 -2.55
C GLY A 332 -27.87 12.07 -1.23
N SER A 333 -26.53 12.05 -1.25
CA SER A 333 -25.69 11.80 -0.08
C SER A 333 -24.87 13.04 0.32
N LYS A 334 -24.08 12.91 1.38
CA LYS A 334 -23.20 13.95 1.91
C LYS A 334 -21.92 13.32 2.46
N ASP A 335 -20.92 14.15 2.73
CA ASP A 335 -19.75 13.70 3.49
C ASP A 335 -20.12 13.46 4.97
N ASP A 336 -20.64 12.26 5.26
CA ASP A 336 -20.90 11.77 6.62
C ASP A 336 -19.71 11.01 7.22
N GLY A 337 -18.68 10.74 6.42
CA GLY A 337 -17.52 9.92 6.76
C GLY A 337 -17.85 8.44 6.95
N LYS A 338 -18.97 7.93 6.42
CA LYS A 338 -19.35 6.52 6.55
C LYS A 338 -18.86 5.69 5.37
N LEU A 339 -18.12 4.62 5.66
CA LEU A 339 -17.65 3.66 4.68
C LEU A 339 -18.55 2.42 4.73
N ASP A 340 -19.48 2.34 3.77
CA ASP A 340 -20.37 1.20 3.61
C ASP A 340 -19.81 0.25 2.55
N PHE A 341 -19.41 -0.93 2.98
CA PHE A 341 -18.90 -1.98 2.09
C PHE A 341 -19.94 -3.09 1.85
N SER A 342 -21.19 -2.91 2.28
CA SER A 342 -22.25 -3.86 1.93
C SER A 342 -22.35 -4.00 0.42
N ALA A 343 -22.70 -5.21 -0.04
CA ALA A 343 -22.91 -5.48 -1.45
C ALA A 343 -24.09 -4.63 -1.93
N VAL A 344 -23.79 -3.56 -2.66
CA VAL A 344 -24.83 -2.81 -3.37
C VAL A 344 -24.97 -3.45 -4.73
N GLU A 345 -26.11 -4.09 -4.98
CA GLU A 345 -26.59 -4.32 -6.34
C GLU A 345 -26.71 -2.94 -7.00
N ASN A 346 -25.67 -2.53 -7.72
CA ASN A 346 -25.78 -1.41 -8.66
C ASN A 346 -26.67 -1.89 -9.82
N GLY A 347 -27.99 -1.88 -9.60
CA GLY A 347 -29.01 -2.10 -10.62
C GLY A 347 -28.86 -3.39 -11.42
N SER A 348 -28.77 -4.55 -10.75
CA SER A 348 -29.20 -5.80 -11.35
C SER A 348 -30.72 -5.87 -11.32
N MET A 349 -31.28 -6.18 -12.48
CA MET A 349 -32.70 -6.32 -12.80
C MET A 349 -33.51 -7.04 -11.72
N GLU A 350 -34.61 -6.43 -11.26
CA GLU A 350 -35.74 -7.19 -10.74
C GLU A 350 -36.24 -8.10 -11.86
N THR A 351 -35.89 -9.38 -11.83
CA THR A 351 -36.75 -10.39 -12.45
C THR A 351 -37.89 -10.66 -11.49
N GLU A 352 -39.06 -10.13 -11.82
CA GLU A 352 -40.37 -10.40 -11.23
C GLU A 352 -40.49 -11.84 -10.68
N PRO A 353 -40.83 -12.03 -9.39
CA PRO A 353 -41.13 -13.35 -8.87
C PRO A 353 -42.49 -13.82 -9.43
N ALA A 354 -42.46 -14.93 -10.16
CA ALA A 354 -43.67 -15.60 -10.64
C ALA A 354 -44.65 -15.86 -9.49
N SER A 355 -45.83 -15.25 -9.61
CA SER A 355 -46.93 -15.28 -8.65
C SER A 355 -47.51 -16.70 -8.48
N LYS A 356 -47.17 -17.37 -7.38
CA LYS A 356 -47.92 -18.55 -6.92
C LYS A 356 -49.15 -18.09 -6.15
N LYS A 357 -50.29 -18.02 -6.83
CA LYS A 357 -51.63 -17.87 -6.23
C LYS A 357 -51.86 -19.00 -5.22
N ARG A 358 -52.00 -18.64 -3.94
CA ARG A 358 -52.62 -19.48 -2.91
C ARG A 358 -54.11 -19.64 -3.22
N LYS A 359 -54.56 -20.86 -3.47
CA LYS A 359 -55.98 -21.24 -3.40
C LYS A 359 -56.20 -21.92 -2.05
N LYS A 360 -57.19 -21.43 -1.31
CA LYS A 360 -57.62 -21.86 0.01
C LYS A 360 -58.89 -22.67 -0.20
N GLU A 361 -58.90 -23.95 0.15
CA GLU A 361 -60.11 -24.75 0.33
C GLU A 361 -59.92 -25.60 1.60
N ALA A 362 -60.99 -25.70 2.37
CA ALA A 362 -61.07 -26.18 3.75
C ALA A 362 -61.93 -27.45 3.83
N GLU A 363 -61.67 -28.24 4.89
CA GLU A 363 -62.51 -29.29 5.50
C GLU A 363 -62.76 -30.53 4.60
N ASP A 364 -62.70 -31.79 5.06
CA ASP A 364 -63.19 -32.37 6.31
C ASP A 364 -62.67 -33.83 6.50
N SER A 365 -62.62 -34.26 7.78
CA SER A 365 -62.89 -35.61 8.31
C SER A 365 -61.91 -36.80 8.22
N THR A 366 -61.78 -37.45 9.40
CA THR A 366 -61.71 -38.90 9.70
C THR A 366 -60.37 -39.64 9.96
N VAL A 367 -60.02 -39.73 11.26
CA VAL A 367 -59.79 -40.93 12.12
C VAL A 367 -58.70 -41.99 11.82
N CYS A 368 -57.88 -42.22 12.88
CA CYS A 368 -57.14 -43.39 13.40
C CYS A 368 -56.08 -44.17 12.61
N GLY A 369 -55.00 -44.51 13.32
CA GLY A 369 -54.18 -45.70 13.08
C GLY A 369 -52.76 -45.60 13.65
N VAL A 370 -52.47 -46.36 14.70
CA VAL A 370 -51.17 -46.54 15.38
C VAL A 370 -50.32 -47.54 14.58
N GLU A 371 -48.99 -47.42 14.55
CA GLU A 371 -48.01 -48.52 14.80
C GLU A 371 -46.54 -48.08 14.57
N ASP A 372 -45.68 -48.55 15.48
CA ASP A 372 -44.22 -48.40 15.53
C ASP A 372 -43.49 -49.29 14.50
N MET A 373 -42.31 -48.86 14.00
CA MET A 373 -41.20 -49.78 13.66
C MET A 373 -39.87 -49.00 13.47
N GLU A 374 -38.82 -49.47 14.13
CA GLU A 374 -37.44 -48.96 14.12
C GLU A 374 -36.66 -49.19 12.78
N CYS A 375 -35.66 -48.34 12.50
CA CYS A 375 -34.21 -48.69 12.46
C CYS A 375 -33.38 -48.07 11.30
N SER A 376 -32.22 -47.52 11.71
CA SER A 376 -30.90 -47.47 11.06
C SER A 376 -30.55 -46.49 9.91
N ASP A 377 -29.61 -45.61 10.28
CA ASP A 377 -28.26 -45.40 9.73
C ASP A 377 -27.92 -44.43 8.56
N THR A 378 -27.09 -43.47 8.99
CA THR A 378 -25.90 -42.83 8.39
C THR A 378 -26.02 -41.63 7.45
N PRO A 379 -25.28 -40.52 7.74
CA PRO A 379 -25.12 -39.37 6.86
C PRO A 379 -23.81 -39.42 6.07
N VAL A 380 -23.87 -38.97 4.81
CA VAL A 380 -22.72 -38.82 3.91
C VAL A 380 -22.12 -37.42 4.03
N GLY A 381 -20.82 -37.35 4.34
CA GLY A 381 -19.98 -36.17 4.18
C GLY A 381 -19.07 -36.31 2.95
N TYR A 382 -18.72 -35.19 2.30
CA TYR A 382 -17.68 -35.12 1.28
C TYR A 382 -16.63 -34.08 1.65
N ALA A 383 -15.37 -34.52 1.62
CA ALA A 383 -14.16 -33.81 1.99
C ALA A 383 -13.36 -33.37 0.75
N ILE A 384 -12.54 -32.35 0.99
CA ILE A 384 -11.57 -31.69 0.08
C ILE A 384 -10.29 -32.53 -0.01
N GLN A 385 -9.72 -32.69 -1.20
CA GLN A 385 -8.41 -33.33 -1.43
C GLN A 385 -7.35 -32.31 -1.87
N THR A 386 -6.25 -32.26 -1.11
CA THR A 386 -4.93 -31.74 -1.50
C THR A 386 -4.04 -32.90 -1.93
N ARG A 387 -3.25 -32.73 -2.99
CA ARG A 387 -2.32 -33.76 -3.52
C ARG A 387 -0.87 -33.32 -3.29
N SER A 388 -0.12 -34.13 -2.56
CA SER A 388 1.34 -34.11 -2.42
C SER A 388 1.87 -35.43 -2.98
N GLU A 389 2.89 -35.37 -3.84
CA GLU A 389 3.57 -36.55 -4.39
C GLU A 389 4.99 -36.65 -3.80
N GLU A 390 5.22 -37.72 -3.04
CA GLU A 390 6.55 -38.28 -2.74
C GLU A 390 6.57 -39.71 -3.30
N SER A 391 7.67 -40.10 -3.95
CA SER A 391 8.01 -41.50 -4.20
C SER A 391 9.51 -41.74 -3.99
N GLN A 392 9.81 -42.58 -2.99
CA GLN A 392 11.06 -43.34 -2.82
C GLN A 392 11.24 -44.31 -4.00
N GLY A 393 12.39 -44.89 -4.36
CA GLY A 393 13.76 -44.97 -3.84
C GLY A 393 14.49 -46.08 -4.62
N ALA A 394 15.83 -46.13 -4.62
CA ALA A 394 16.61 -47.36 -4.87
C ALA A 394 18.08 -47.20 -4.44
N MET A 395 18.56 -48.16 -3.66
CA MET A 395 19.92 -48.31 -3.16
C MET A 395 20.89 -48.88 -4.22
N HIS A 396 22.14 -48.44 -4.21
CA HIS A 396 23.33 -49.29 -4.41
C HIS A 396 24.56 -48.64 -3.74
N GLY A 397 25.35 -49.45 -3.03
CA GLY A 397 26.46 -49.00 -2.19
C GLY A 397 27.83 -49.05 -2.87
N SER A 398 28.82 -48.44 -2.22
CA SER A 398 30.24 -48.85 -2.22
C SER A 398 31.05 -47.98 -1.25
N MET A 399 31.90 -48.64 -0.45
CA MET A 399 32.91 -48.08 0.46
C MET A 399 34.12 -47.51 -0.29
N SER A 400 34.73 -46.43 0.21
CA SER A 400 36.18 -46.32 0.51
C SER A 400 36.59 -44.90 1.00
N GLN A 401 37.50 -44.88 1.98
CA GLN A 401 38.15 -43.75 2.67
C GLN A 401 39.40 -43.22 1.87
N PRO A 402 40.33 -42.39 2.44
CA PRO A 402 40.20 -41.02 2.98
C PRO A 402 41.30 -40.04 2.46
N GLU A 403 41.27 -38.80 2.99
CA GLU A 403 42.33 -37.76 3.06
C GLU A 403 42.90 -37.09 1.78
N ALA A 404 42.87 -35.74 1.76
CA ALA A 404 44.09 -34.92 1.78
C ALA A 404 43.75 -33.42 1.84
N SER A 405 44.40 -32.76 2.80
CA SER A 405 44.57 -31.32 2.95
C SER A 405 45.28 -30.67 1.74
N CYS A 406 44.87 -29.47 1.35
CA CYS A 406 45.79 -28.48 0.81
C CYS A 406 45.34 -27.06 1.16
N SER A 407 46.20 -26.38 1.90
CA SER A 407 46.20 -24.96 2.19
C SER A 407 46.57 -24.13 0.96
N SER A 408 45.81 -23.08 0.66
CA SER A 408 46.41 -21.85 0.14
C SER A 408 45.56 -20.63 0.53
N SER A 409 46.26 -19.75 1.23
CA SER A 409 46.06 -18.33 1.39
C SER A 409 45.41 -17.64 0.18
N ASP A 410 44.42 -16.76 0.44
CA ASP A 410 44.63 -15.39 0.00
C ASP A 410 43.88 -14.36 0.84
N ASN A 411 44.68 -13.43 1.34
CA ASN A 411 44.37 -12.35 2.25
C ASN A 411 44.23 -11.11 1.37
N SER A 412 43.02 -10.57 1.19
CA SER A 412 42.85 -9.20 0.67
C SER A 412 41.41 -8.71 0.81
N ARG A 413 41.29 -7.43 1.16
CA ARG A 413 40.06 -6.62 1.35
C ARG A 413 39.41 -6.67 2.74
N ARG A 414 40.23 -6.43 3.76
CA ARG A 414 39.85 -5.57 4.89
C ARG A 414 40.88 -4.45 5.01
N GLN A 415 40.55 -3.28 4.45
CA GLN A 415 41.03 -1.95 4.85
C GLN A 415 40.63 -0.98 3.74
N GLN A 416 39.64 -0.12 4.04
CA GLN A 416 39.51 1.26 3.56
C GLN A 416 38.10 1.73 3.95
N HIS A 417 38.02 2.42 5.09
CA HIS A 417 37.22 3.64 5.33
C HIS A 417 37.09 3.86 6.84
N SER A 418 38.18 4.30 7.45
CA SER A 418 38.17 5.10 8.67
C SER A 418 39.24 6.17 8.48
N GLU A 419 38.82 7.37 8.11
CA GLU A 419 39.51 8.65 8.31
C GLU A 419 38.85 9.70 7.42
N LEU A 420 38.10 10.61 8.03
CA LEU A 420 37.97 12.02 7.67
C LEU A 420 36.97 12.65 8.64
N GLN A 421 37.48 12.95 9.84
CA GLN A 421 36.95 13.96 10.72
C GLN A 421 38.10 14.95 10.96
N GLN A 422 37.75 16.24 11.00
CA GLN A 422 38.56 17.41 11.38
C GLN A 422 39.28 18.16 10.24
N ALA A 423 38.62 19.24 9.80
CA ALA A 423 39.27 20.53 9.57
C ALA A 423 38.21 21.64 9.66
N ILE A 424 38.17 22.33 10.81
CA ILE A 424 37.52 23.63 11.01
C ILE A 424 38.64 24.68 11.00
N PRO A 425 38.50 25.82 10.30
CA PRO A 425 39.24 27.01 10.64
C PRO A 425 38.32 28.01 11.36
N SER A 426 38.76 28.38 12.55
CA SER A 426 38.36 29.54 13.33
C SER A 426 38.61 30.85 12.57
N LEU A 427 37.64 31.76 12.57
CA LEU A 427 37.86 33.17 12.30
C LEU A 427 37.45 33.96 13.54
N ASP A 428 38.44 34.63 14.10
CA ASP A 428 38.37 35.41 15.32
C ASP A 428 38.18 36.91 14.99
N HIS A 429 37.62 37.63 15.97
CA HIS A 429 37.16 39.01 15.91
C HIS A 429 38.25 40.06 15.66
N ARG A 430 37.89 41.15 14.95
CA ARG A 430 38.32 42.51 15.30
C ARG A 430 37.21 43.55 15.08
N GLU A 431 36.97 44.32 16.12
CA GLU A 431 36.11 45.50 16.20
C GLU A 431 36.68 46.71 15.42
N SER A 432 35.82 47.62 14.96
CA SER A 432 35.87 49.04 15.38
C SER A 432 34.66 49.86 14.89
N SER A 433 33.87 50.31 15.86
CA SER A 433 33.35 51.68 16.08
C SER A 433 32.88 52.59 14.94
N ALA A 434 31.59 52.94 15.06
CA ALA A 434 31.01 54.30 15.12
C ALA A 434 30.76 55.11 13.82
N LYS A 435 29.48 55.44 13.54
CA LYS A 435 28.86 56.78 13.74
C LYS A 435 27.52 56.96 13.00
N SER A 436 26.51 57.40 13.77
CA SER A 436 25.44 58.39 13.49
C SER A 436 24.73 58.49 12.12
N ARG A 437 23.38 58.36 12.19
CA ARG A 437 22.28 59.09 11.47
C ARG A 437 22.65 60.50 10.94
N PRO A 438 21.94 61.10 9.94
CA PRO A 438 20.46 61.21 9.92
C PRO A 438 19.72 61.25 8.55
N GLN A 439 18.39 61.31 8.72
CA GLN A 439 17.23 61.69 7.89
C GLN A 439 17.38 62.49 6.57
N GLY A 440 16.41 62.24 5.67
CA GLY A 440 15.83 63.16 4.66
C GLY A 440 15.05 62.33 3.62
N LYS A 441 13.71 62.21 3.59
CA LYS A 441 12.62 63.13 3.17
C LYS A 441 12.82 63.84 1.81
N GLN A 442 11.80 63.64 0.96
CA GLN A 442 11.42 64.34 -0.30
C GLN A 442 12.30 63.99 -1.52
N SER A 443 11.76 63.59 -2.67
CA SER A 443 10.55 64.06 -3.37
C SER A 443 9.72 62.93 -3.99
#